data_AF-A0A2G6GQH8-F1
#
_entry.id   AF-A0A2G6GQH8-F1
#
_cell.length_a   1.000
_cell.length_b   1.000
_cell.length_c   1.000
_cell.angle_alpha   90.00
_cell.angle_beta   90.00
_cell.angle_gamma   90.00
#
_symmetry.space_group_name_H-M   'P 1'
#
loop_
_entity.id
_entity.type
_entity.pdbx_description
1 polymer ?
#
loop_
_entity_poly.entity_id
_entity_poly.type
_entity_poly.pdbx_seq_one_letter_code
_entity_poly.pdbx_strand_id
1 'polypeptide(L)'
;MKRNLFYYDAKSLQYKPLKNSAKRQFYLWGSTLLIGVFFAFLMMWLAYAFFRSPREMMQARELEQYKVQYTLLQNRIDNLEKVAENLQDRDDNIYRIIFESEPIPPEIREVGVGGARMYSHLEGYPTSDYLIQMSKSVDKLRNKMYVQSNSLDELFDMAKNMDKMRLSIPAIQPISDEYKRRISDFYGYRIHPIYKKRIFHSGLDFSAPSGTPIYATGDGVVIKAKKSRFGYGNKVVIKHGYGYETLYAHMKNIDVKRGQRVKRGQQIGTVGNTGLSTSPHLHYEVIKDKKKVNPIYYFFNDMSIEDYNNLLHTGASEKGAEHIL
;
A
#
# COMPACT_ATOMS: atom_id res chain seq x y z
N MET A 1 65.64 -40.13 63.97
CA MET A 1 66.25 -41.47 64.13
C MET A 1 66.02 -42.30 62.87
N LYS A 2 67.08 -42.67 62.12
CA LYS A 2 66.97 -43.56 60.95
C LYS A 2 66.69 -44.99 61.42
N ARG A 3 65.50 -45.53 61.14
CA ARG A 3 65.21 -46.97 61.39
C ARG A 3 65.93 -47.79 60.32
N ASN A 4 67.01 -48.46 60.71
CA ASN A 4 67.69 -49.41 59.82
C ASN A 4 66.84 -50.69 59.75
N LEU A 5 66.28 -50.96 58.58
CA LEU A 5 65.52 -52.19 58.31
C LEU A 5 66.54 -53.31 58.02
N PHE A 6 66.33 -54.47 58.63
CA PHE A 6 67.15 -55.68 58.44
C PHE A 6 66.27 -56.75 57.79
N TYR A 7 66.81 -57.53 56.86
CA TYR A 7 66.13 -58.74 56.40
C TYR A 7 66.91 -59.96 56.90
N TYR A 8 66.17 -61.01 57.25
CA TYR A 8 66.76 -62.27 57.70
C TYR A 8 67.19 -63.08 56.48
N ASP A 9 68.50 -63.32 56.34
CA ASP A 9 69.05 -64.12 55.25
C ASP A 9 69.12 -65.59 55.70
N ALA A 10 68.13 -66.39 55.27
CA ALA A 10 67.96 -67.79 55.67
C ALA A 10 69.16 -68.70 55.35
N LYS A 11 70.08 -68.28 54.47
CA LYS A 11 71.29 -69.05 54.13
C LYS A 11 72.50 -68.73 55.02
N SER A 12 72.55 -67.55 55.63
CA SER A 12 73.66 -67.14 56.52
C SER A 12 73.23 -66.95 57.97
N LEU A 13 71.97 -67.22 58.30
CA LEU A 13 71.35 -67.13 59.64
C LEU A 13 71.59 -65.79 60.36
N GLN A 14 71.93 -64.73 59.62
CA GLN A 14 72.25 -63.41 60.15
C GLN A 14 71.31 -62.34 59.59
N TYR A 15 70.98 -61.38 60.44
CA TYR A 15 70.26 -60.17 60.03
C TYR A 15 71.22 -59.23 59.30
N LYS A 16 71.08 -59.14 57.98
CA LYS A 16 71.87 -58.19 57.17
C LYS A 16 71.12 -56.87 57.04
N PRO A 17 71.80 -55.72 57.17
CA PRO A 17 71.16 -54.42 56.95
C PRO A 17 70.70 -54.35 55.49
N LEU A 18 69.46 -53.94 55.25
CA LEU A 18 68.96 -53.69 53.91
C LEU A 18 69.78 -52.53 53.32
N LYS A 19 70.81 -52.84 52.52
CA LYS A 19 71.50 -51.83 51.71
C LYS A 19 70.48 -51.30 50.71
N ASN A 20 69.92 -50.13 50.97
CA ASN A 20 69.07 -49.42 50.03
C ASN A 20 69.89 -49.12 48.77
N SER A 21 69.76 -49.95 47.74
CA SER A 21 70.39 -49.70 46.45
C SER A 21 69.82 -48.40 45.89
N ALA A 22 70.70 -47.48 45.48
CA ALA A 22 70.32 -46.20 44.88
C ALA A 22 69.34 -46.41 43.70
N LYS A 23 69.49 -47.51 42.96
CA LYS A 23 68.55 -47.93 41.91
C LYS A 23 67.14 -48.19 42.44
N ARG A 24 66.99 -48.92 43.57
CA ARG A 24 65.69 -49.21 44.18
C ARG A 24 65.01 -47.94 44.68
N GLN A 25 65.76 -47.03 45.32
CA GLN A 25 65.20 -45.75 45.73
C GLN A 25 64.78 -44.93 44.50
N PHE A 26 65.60 -44.87 43.45
CA PHE A 26 65.24 -44.21 42.19
C PHE A 26 63.94 -44.75 41.58
N TYR A 27 63.76 -46.07 41.51
CA TYR A 27 62.51 -46.67 41.02
C TYR A 27 61.31 -46.36 41.93
N LEU A 28 61.48 -46.38 43.25
CA LEU A 28 60.41 -46.05 44.19
C LEU A 28 59.98 -44.58 44.06
N TRP A 29 60.91 -43.63 44.07
CA TRP A 29 60.63 -42.21 43.85
C TRP A 29 60.05 -41.93 42.46
N GLY A 30 60.56 -42.62 41.42
CA GLY A 30 60.02 -42.52 40.07
C GLY A 30 58.57 -43.03 39.99
N SER A 31 58.26 -44.17 40.60
CA SER A 31 56.91 -44.73 40.60
C SER A 31 55.89 -43.88 41.36
N THR A 32 56.26 -43.28 42.50
CA THR A 32 55.36 -42.41 43.26
C THR A 32 55.10 -41.09 42.52
N LEU A 33 56.12 -40.54 41.85
CA LEU A 33 55.93 -39.39 40.96
C LEU A 33 55.01 -39.71 39.79
N LEU A 34 55.18 -40.87 39.13
CA LEU A 34 54.31 -41.28 38.03
C LEU A 34 52.85 -41.44 38.45
N ILE A 35 52.61 -42.06 39.62
CA ILE A 35 51.26 -42.20 40.18
C ILE A 35 50.68 -40.82 40.52
N GLY A 36 51.46 -39.92 41.13
CA GLY A 36 51.01 -38.57 41.45
C GLY A 36 50.65 -37.75 40.20
N VAL A 37 51.47 -37.84 39.15
CA VAL A 37 51.20 -37.22 37.85
C VAL A 37 49.93 -37.80 37.23
N PHE A 38 49.76 -39.13 37.24
CA PHE A 38 48.55 -39.78 36.75
C PHE A 38 47.30 -39.30 37.49
N PHE A 39 47.32 -39.26 38.83
CA PHE A 39 46.20 -38.76 39.63
C PHE A 39 45.95 -37.26 39.40
N ALA A 40 46.98 -36.44 39.18
CA ALA A 40 46.82 -35.03 38.84
C ALA A 40 46.14 -34.85 37.47
N PHE A 41 46.55 -35.63 36.46
CA PHE A 41 45.89 -35.65 35.16
C PHE A 41 44.45 -36.16 35.24
N LEU A 42 44.22 -37.22 36.02
CA LEU A 42 42.88 -37.76 36.25
C LEU A 42 41.98 -36.75 36.95
N MET A 43 42.47 -36.08 38.00
CA MET A 43 41.73 -35.03 38.71
C MET A 43 41.47 -33.81 37.82
N MET A 44 42.43 -33.41 37.00
CA MET A 44 42.25 -32.33 36.03
C MET A 44 41.23 -32.72 34.95
N TRP A 45 41.30 -33.94 34.43
CA TRP A 45 40.33 -34.48 33.47
C TRP A 45 38.92 -34.52 34.06
N LEU A 46 38.77 -35.03 35.30
CA LEU A 46 37.50 -35.01 36.04
C LEU A 46 37.01 -33.57 36.27
N ALA A 47 37.90 -32.64 36.63
CA ALA A 47 37.53 -31.24 36.81
C ALA A 47 36.95 -30.63 35.52
N TYR A 48 37.58 -30.86 34.35
CA TYR A 48 37.05 -30.39 33.07
C TYR A 48 35.81 -31.17 32.59
N ALA A 49 35.68 -32.45 32.95
CA ALA A 49 34.52 -33.27 32.58
C ALA A 49 33.25 -32.89 33.35
N PHE A 50 33.39 -32.51 34.63
CA PHE A 50 32.26 -32.20 35.51
C PHE A 50 32.02 -30.69 35.70
N PHE A 51 33.05 -29.85 35.57
CA PHE A 51 32.95 -28.41 35.77
C PHE A 51 33.34 -27.66 34.49
N ARG A 52 32.36 -26.97 33.89
CA ARG A 52 32.62 -26.03 32.79
C ARG A 52 33.57 -24.94 33.27
N SER A 53 34.49 -24.54 32.40
CA SER A 53 35.41 -23.46 32.74
C SER A 53 34.66 -22.14 32.94
N PRO A 54 35.14 -21.22 33.81
CA PRO A 54 34.53 -19.91 33.97
C PRO A 54 34.37 -19.14 32.64
N ARG A 55 35.30 -19.35 31.69
CA ARG A 55 35.24 -18.74 30.35
C ARG A 55 34.07 -19.27 29.52
N GLU A 56 33.85 -20.58 29.51
CA GLU A 56 32.71 -21.18 28.80
C GLU A 56 31.37 -20.70 29.38
N MET A 57 31.28 -20.56 30.69
CA MET A 57 30.08 -20.01 31.34
C MET A 57 29.83 -18.55 30.97
N MET A 58 30.89 -17.73 30.91
CA MET A 58 30.78 -16.34 30.49
C MET A 58 30.35 -16.22 29.02
N GLN A 59 30.98 -17.00 28.13
CA GLN A 59 30.61 -17.05 26.71
C GLN A 59 29.17 -17.53 26.50
N ALA A 60 28.72 -18.53 27.26
CA ALA A 60 27.33 -18.98 27.21
C ALA A 60 26.34 -17.89 27.64
N ARG A 61 26.65 -17.14 28.71
CA ARG A 61 25.83 -16.00 29.14
C ARG A 61 25.78 -14.90 28.09
N GLU A 62 26.92 -14.57 27.48
CA GLU A 62 27.01 -13.58 26.42
C GLU A 62 26.19 -14.00 25.19
N LEU A 63 26.26 -15.27 24.79
CA LEU A 63 25.43 -15.81 23.71
C LEU A 63 23.93 -15.71 24.00
N GLU A 64 23.50 -16.05 25.23
CA GLU A 64 22.10 -15.88 25.65
C GLU A 64 21.68 -14.39 25.62
N GLN A 65 22.56 -13.48 26.01
CA GLN A 65 22.30 -12.04 25.91
C GLN A 65 22.12 -11.60 24.45
N TYR A 66 22.97 -12.07 23.53
CA TYR A 66 22.82 -11.76 22.10
C TYR A 66 21.51 -12.28 21.52
N LYS A 67 21.06 -13.49 21.92
CA LYS A 67 19.75 -14.02 21.51
C LYS A 67 18.60 -13.11 21.97
N VAL A 68 18.65 -12.61 23.19
CA VAL A 68 17.63 -11.67 23.69
C VAL A 68 17.65 -10.36 22.90
N GLN A 69 18.82 -9.80 22.63
CA GLN A 69 18.96 -8.58 21.82
C GLN A 69 18.41 -8.77 20.40
N TYR A 70 18.69 -9.91 19.79
CA TYR A 70 18.14 -10.28 18.49
C TYR A 70 16.61 -10.27 18.50
N THR A 71 15.99 -10.94 19.48
CA THR A 71 14.52 -10.99 19.60
C THR A 71 13.92 -9.60 19.77
N LEU A 72 14.56 -8.73 20.57
CA LEU A 72 14.11 -7.35 20.73
C LEU A 72 14.21 -6.55 19.43
N LEU A 73 15.27 -6.75 18.66
CA LEU A 73 15.45 -6.09 17.36
C LEU A 73 14.41 -6.59 16.35
N GLN A 74 14.13 -7.88 16.32
CA GLN A 74 13.11 -8.47 15.45
C GLN A 74 11.73 -7.87 15.78
N ASN A 75 11.36 -7.84 17.06
CA ASN A 75 10.11 -7.22 17.49
C ASN A 75 10.02 -5.73 17.10
N ARG A 76 11.14 -5.00 17.10
CA ARG A 76 11.17 -3.60 16.64
C ARG A 76 10.92 -3.51 15.13
N ILE A 77 11.53 -4.38 14.34
CA ILE A 77 11.30 -4.44 12.88
C ILE A 77 9.85 -4.80 12.59
N ASP A 78 9.29 -5.79 13.28
CA ASP A 78 7.89 -6.19 13.11
C ASP A 78 6.93 -5.03 13.45
N ASN A 79 7.25 -4.24 14.49
CA ASN A 79 6.48 -3.04 14.82
C ASN A 79 6.60 -1.95 13.75
N LEU A 80 7.79 -1.74 13.19
CA LEU A 80 8.00 -0.80 12.08
C LEU A 80 7.28 -1.26 10.81
N GLU A 81 7.23 -2.56 10.53
CA GLU A 81 6.47 -3.13 9.42
C GLU A 81 4.98 -2.84 9.59
N LYS A 82 4.41 -3.01 10.79
CA LYS A 82 3.01 -2.63 11.08
C LYS A 82 2.73 -1.14 10.89
N VAL A 83 3.69 -0.27 11.24
CA VAL A 83 3.54 1.18 10.99
C VAL A 83 3.54 1.47 9.49
N ALA A 84 4.44 0.84 8.74
CA ALA A 84 4.48 0.96 7.29
C ALA A 84 3.18 0.45 6.65
N GLU A 85 2.63 -0.67 7.13
CA GLU A 85 1.34 -1.20 6.70
C GLU A 85 0.18 -0.24 6.99
N ASN A 86 0.15 0.40 8.17
CA ASN A 86 -0.87 1.40 8.47
C ASN A 86 -0.77 2.64 7.56
N LEU A 87 0.45 3.07 7.21
CA LEU A 87 0.65 4.16 6.25
C LEU A 87 0.19 3.77 4.86
N GLN A 88 0.54 2.55 4.44
CA GLN A 88 0.10 1.92 3.21
C GLN A 88 -1.44 1.85 3.11
N ASP A 89 -2.11 1.49 4.19
CA ASP A 89 -3.57 1.42 4.25
C ASP A 89 -4.21 2.81 4.12
N ARG A 90 -3.64 3.84 4.76
CA ARG A 90 -4.13 5.22 4.64
C ARG A 90 -3.89 5.79 3.24
N ASP A 91 -2.75 5.46 2.64
CA ASP A 91 -2.44 5.80 1.26
C ASP A 91 -3.53 5.27 0.31
N ASP A 92 -3.78 3.97 0.33
CA ASP A 92 -4.76 3.35 -0.57
C ASP A 92 -6.20 3.75 -0.27
N ASN A 93 -6.59 3.71 1.01
CA ASN A 93 -8.01 3.81 1.39
C ASN A 93 -8.45 5.22 1.79
N ILE A 94 -7.53 6.18 1.93
CA ILE A 94 -7.89 7.57 2.26
C ILE A 94 -7.38 8.49 1.18
N TYR A 95 -6.05 8.58 1.01
CA TYR A 95 -5.48 9.60 0.14
C TYR A 95 -5.79 9.34 -1.33
N ARG A 96 -5.60 8.11 -1.81
CA ARG A 96 -5.86 7.78 -3.21
C ARG A 96 -7.34 7.84 -3.57
N ILE A 97 -8.24 7.59 -2.61
CA ILE A 97 -9.68 7.82 -2.78
C ILE A 97 -9.97 9.31 -2.95
N ILE A 98 -9.43 10.17 -2.07
CA ILE A 98 -9.63 11.63 -2.12
C ILE A 98 -9.14 12.20 -3.46
N PHE A 99 -7.99 11.73 -3.95
CA PHE A 99 -7.41 12.18 -5.22
C PHE A 99 -7.92 11.40 -6.43
N GLU A 100 -8.87 10.48 -6.26
CA GLU A 100 -9.46 9.63 -7.31
C GLU A 100 -8.37 8.94 -8.18
N SER A 101 -7.34 8.42 -7.52
CA SER A 101 -6.21 7.75 -8.15
C SER A 101 -6.22 6.25 -7.85
N GLU A 102 -5.58 5.46 -8.71
CA GLU A 102 -5.48 4.01 -8.50
C GLU A 102 -4.48 3.68 -7.38
N PRO A 103 -4.78 2.67 -6.54
CA PRO A 103 -3.85 2.18 -5.53
C PRO A 103 -2.62 1.54 -6.18
N ILE A 104 -1.49 1.59 -5.47
CA ILE A 104 -0.26 0.95 -5.95
C ILE A 104 -0.46 -0.58 -5.92
N PRO A 105 -0.22 -1.28 -7.04
CA PRO A 105 -0.33 -2.74 -7.09
C PRO A 105 0.51 -3.45 -6.02
N PRO A 106 0.01 -4.53 -5.40
CA PRO A 106 0.74 -5.28 -4.37
C PRO A 106 2.12 -5.75 -4.82
N GLU A 107 2.29 -6.08 -6.11
CA GLU A 107 3.56 -6.54 -6.68
C GLU A 107 4.65 -5.48 -6.60
N ILE A 108 4.26 -4.20 -6.68
CA ILE A 108 5.16 -3.06 -6.53
C ILE A 108 5.42 -2.78 -5.05
N ARG A 109 4.45 -3.04 -4.14
CA ARG A 109 4.65 -2.85 -2.70
C ARG A 109 5.54 -3.93 -2.08
N GLU A 110 5.44 -5.15 -2.60
CA GLU A 110 6.16 -6.32 -2.13
C GLU A 110 7.41 -6.61 -2.97
N VAL A 111 8.17 -5.57 -3.37
CA VAL A 111 9.41 -5.78 -4.14
C VAL A 111 10.31 -6.78 -3.43
N GLY A 112 10.51 -7.91 -4.10
CA GLY A 112 11.28 -9.03 -3.58
C GLY A 112 12.72 -8.64 -3.22
N VAL A 113 13.26 -9.36 -2.25
CA VAL A 113 14.57 -9.09 -1.66
C VAL A 113 15.67 -9.82 -2.44
N GLY A 114 15.88 -9.49 -3.72
CA GLY A 114 16.98 -10.02 -4.55
C GLY A 114 17.06 -11.56 -4.65
N GLY A 115 18.15 -12.07 -5.22
CA GLY A 115 18.33 -13.50 -5.53
C GLY A 115 18.80 -14.37 -4.35
N ALA A 116 18.69 -15.69 -4.50
CA ALA A 116 18.95 -16.69 -3.46
C ALA A 116 20.33 -16.60 -2.76
N ARG A 117 21.34 -15.99 -3.39
CA ARG A 117 22.72 -15.89 -2.87
C ARG A 117 23.06 -14.58 -2.13
N MET A 118 22.11 -13.65 -1.99
CA MET A 118 22.37 -12.36 -1.33
C MET A 118 22.95 -12.49 0.09
N TYR A 119 22.52 -13.53 0.81
CA TYR A 119 22.92 -13.77 2.21
C TYR A 119 23.98 -14.87 2.39
N SER A 120 24.59 -15.34 1.30
CA SER A 120 25.59 -16.41 1.34
C SER A 120 26.80 -16.09 2.23
N HIS A 121 27.15 -14.81 2.37
CA HIS A 121 28.23 -14.34 3.24
C HIS A 121 27.92 -14.50 4.75
N LEU A 122 26.67 -14.74 5.11
CA LEU A 122 26.24 -14.98 6.49
C LEU A 122 26.17 -16.47 6.82
N GLU A 123 26.35 -17.37 5.85
CA GLU A 123 26.31 -18.82 6.05
C GLU A 123 27.61 -19.34 6.70
N GLY A 124 27.54 -20.52 7.34
CA GLY A 124 28.71 -21.20 7.92
C GLY A 124 28.94 -20.96 9.42
N TYR A 125 28.06 -20.24 10.10
CA TYR A 125 28.12 -20.01 11.55
C TYR A 125 26.93 -20.66 12.27
N PRO A 126 27.07 -21.04 13.56
CA PRO A 126 25.96 -21.58 14.35
C PRO A 126 24.73 -20.64 14.47
N THR A 127 24.90 -19.35 14.18
CA THR A 127 23.87 -18.30 14.30
C THR A 127 23.47 -17.71 12.94
N SER A 128 23.91 -18.33 11.84
CA SER A 128 23.65 -17.85 10.47
C SER A 128 22.15 -17.65 10.19
N ASP A 129 21.29 -18.58 10.63
CA ASP A 129 19.85 -18.51 10.33
C ASP A 129 19.19 -17.24 10.88
N TYR A 130 19.56 -16.84 12.10
CA TYR A 130 19.08 -15.62 12.73
C TYR A 130 19.54 -14.39 11.95
N LEU A 131 20.84 -14.29 11.65
CA LEU A 131 21.38 -13.14 10.92
C LEU A 131 20.79 -13.01 9.51
N ILE A 132 20.56 -14.14 8.83
CA ILE A 132 19.94 -14.19 7.50
C ILE A 132 18.49 -13.71 7.58
N GLN A 133 17.70 -14.21 8.55
CA GLN A 133 16.29 -13.80 8.72
C GLN A 133 16.14 -12.32 9.08
N MET A 134 16.99 -11.82 9.97
CA MET A 134 17.04 -10.41 10.33
C MET A 134 17.38 -9.54 9.12
N SER A 135 18.43 -9.90 8.38
CA SER A 135 18.85 -9.15 7.18
C SER A 135 17.74 -9.12 6.13
N LYS A 136 17.08 -10.26 5.89
CA LYS A 136 15.89 -10.34 5.03
C LYS A 136 14.76 -9.41 5.49
N SER A 137 14.46 -9.40 6.78
CA SER A 137 13.40 -8.55 7.35
C SER A 137 13.73 -7.06 7.20
N VAL A 138 14.98 -6.67 7.47
CA VAL A 138 15.46 -5.30 7.29
C VAL A 138 15.38 -4.86 5.83
N ASP A 139 15.86 -5.68 4.89
CA ASP A 139 15.84 -5.34 3.48
C ASP A 139 14.40 -5.29 2.92
N LYS A 140 13.51 -6.19 3.36
CA LYS A 140 12.07 -6.13 3.03
C LYS A 140 11.45 -4.83 3.52
N LEU A 141 11.69 -4.46 4.78
CA LEU A 141 11.20 -3.21 5.37
C LEU A 141 11.76 -2.00 4.61
N ARG A 142 13.05 -1.99 4.27
CA ARG A 142 13.69 -0.92 3.49
C ARG A 142 13.00 -0.73 2.14
N ASN A 143 12.74 -1.82 1.41
CA ASN A 143 12.07 -1.76 0.12
C ASN A 143 10.63 -1.24 0.25
N LYS A 144 9.85 -1.74 1.23
CA LYS A 144 8.50 -1.22 1.55
C LYS A 144 8.53 0.28 1.83
N MET A 145 9.47 0.74 2.65
CA MET A 145 9.62 2.16 2.99
C MET A 145 10.02 3.02 1.79
N TYR A 146 10.87 2.51 0.89
CA TYR A 146 11.24 3.23 -0.34
C TYR A 146 10.02 3.45 -1.25
N VAL A 147 9.21 2.41 -1.45
CA VAL A 147 7.97 2.51 -2.23
C VAL A 147 7.00 3.48 -1.56
N GLN A 148 6.84 3.38 -0.24
CA GLN A 148 5.97 4.27 0.52
C GLN A 148 6.43 5.74 0.44
N SER A 149 7.73 6.01 0.50
CA SER A 149 8.28 7.36 0.37
C SER A 149 7.93 7.97 -0.99
N ASN A 150 8.16 7.24 -2.07
CA ASN A 150 7.83 7.72 -3.42
C ASN A 150 6.32 7.95 -3.58
N SER A 151 5.49 7.08 -2.98
CA SER A 151 4.03 7.26 -2.97
C SER A 151 3.61 8.54 -2.26
N LEU A 152 4.22 8.85 -1.11
CA LEU A 152 3.94 10.08 -0.38
C LEU A 152 4.35 11.34 -1.15
N ASP A 153 5.46 11.30 -1.89
CA ASP A 153 5.86 12.40 -2.77
C ASP A 153 4.84 12.62 -3.90
N GLU A 154 4.33 11.52 -4.49
CA GLU A 154 3.25 11.58 -5.49
C GLU A 154 1.98 12.21 -4.91
N LEU A 155 1.56 11.77 -3.72
CA LEU A 155 0.40 12.32 -3.01
C LEU A 155 0.58 13.80 -2.66
N PHE A 156 1.79 14.21 -2.29
CA PHE A 156 2.10 15.62 -2.03
C PHE A 156 1.93 16.48 -3.29
N ASP A 157 2.38 15.99 -4.43
CA ASP A 157 2.20 16.66 -5.72
C ASP A 157 0.72 16.72 -6.13
N MET A 158 -0.07 15.67 -5.84
CA MET A 158 -1.52 15.69 -6.03
C MET A 158 -2.18 16.74 -5.13
N ALA A 159 -1.82 16.78 -3.85
CA ALA A 159 -2.33 17.75 -2.89
C ALA A 159 -2.01 19.19 -3.33
N LYS A 160 -0.79 19.45 -3.83
CA LYS A 160 -0.39 20.75 -4.37
C LYS A 160 -1.22 21.18 -5.59
N ASN A 161 -1.70 20.22 -6.38
CA ASN A 161 -2.53 20.48 -7.56
C ASN A 161 -4.04 20.27 -7.30
N MET A 162 -4.45 20.06 -6.05
CA MET A 162 -5.83 19.77 -5.68
C MET A 162 -6.80 20.87 -6.12
N ASP A 163 -6.37 22.13 -6.09
CA ASP A 163 -7.20 23.25 -6.60
C ASP A 163 -7.53 23.08 -8.08
N LYS A 164 -6.56 22.68 -8.90
CA LYS A 164 -6.78 22.43 -10.34
C LYS A 164 -7.70 21.24 -10.55
N MET A 165 -7.60 20.20 -9.72
CA MET A 165 -8.51 19.06 -9.72
C MET A 165 -9.93 19.52 -9.41
N ARG A 166 -10.12 20.25 -8.32
CA ARG A 166 -11.43 20.77 -7.89
C ARG A 166 -12.10 21.66 -8.93
N LEU A 167 -11.32 22.43 -9.69
CA LEU A 167 -11.82 23.24 -10.80
C LEU A 167 -12.16 22.40 -12.04
N SER A 168 -11.49 21.26 -12.25
CA SER A 168 -11.75 20.35 -13.37
C SER A 168 -12.97 19.45 -13.16
N ILE A 169 -13.34 19.15 -11.91
CA ILE A 169 -14.53 18.35 -11.60
C ILE A 169 -15.77 19.11 -12.09
N PRO A 170 -16.68 18.45 -12.85
CA PRO A 170 -17.86 19.08 -13.44
C PRO A 170 -18.96 19.34 -12.39
N ALA A 171 -18.65 20.15 -11.38
CA ALA A 171 -19.36 20.21 -10.10
C ALA A 171 -20.51 21.23 -10.04
N ILE A 172 -20.93 21.76 -11.19
CA ILE A 172 -22.01 22.74 -11.30
C ILE A 172 -23.07 22.27 -12.29
N GLN A 173 -24.28 22.82 -12.22
CA GLN A 173 -25.29 22.57 -13.24
C GLN A 173 -24.96 23.33 -14.53
N PRO A 174 -25.24 22.74 -15.71
CA PRO A 174 -24.92 23.37 -17.00
C PRO A 174 -25.90 24.50 -17.39
N ILE A 175 -27.01 24.65 -16.68
CA ILE A 175 -28.02 25.70 -16.85
C ILE A 175 -28.32 26.27 -15.47
N SER A 176 -28.45 27.60 -15.36
CA SER A 176 -28.81 28.25 -14.10
C SER A 176 -30.25 27.97 -13.69
N ASP A 177 -30.51 27.96 -12.38
CA ASP A 177 -31.85 27.70 -11.84
C ASP A 177 -32.91 28.72 -12.31
N GLU A 178 -32.49 29.95 -12.62
CA GLU A 178 -33.37 31.01 -13.16
C GLU A 178 -34.11 30.58 -14.45
N TYR A 179 -33.42 29.86 -15.35
CA TYR A 179 -33.96 29.48 -16.65
C TYR A 179 -34.39 28.02 -16.74
N LYS A 180 -33.99 27.22 -15.75
CA LYS A 180 -34.30 25.79 -15.68
C LYS A 180 -35.74 25.62 -15.23
N ARG A 181 -36.58 25.02 -16.09
CA ARG A 181 -37.97 24.70 -15.71
C ARG A 181 -38.04 23.46 -14.83
N ARG A 182 -37.39 22.39 -15.28
CA ARG A 182 -37.23 21.12 -14.56
C ARG A 182 -36.17 20.26 -15.23
N ILE A 183 -35.68 19.25 -14.53
CA ILE A 183 -35.06 18.08 -15.16
C ILE A 183 -36.21 17.25 -15.74
N SER A 184 -36.19 17.05 -17.05
CA SER A 184 -37.25 16.35 -17.76
C SER A 184 -37.02 14.85 -17.89
N ASP A 185 -35.76 14.41 -17.75
CA ASP A 185 -35.41 13.01 -17.89
C ASP A 185 -34.09 12.69 -17.17
N PHE A 186 -34.01 11.52 -16.55
CA PHE A 186 -32.91 11.11 -15.69
C PHE A 186 -32.05 10.00 -16.30
N TYR A 187 -30.86 9.80 -15.72
CA TYR A 187 -29.93 8.76 -16.10
C TYR A 187 -30.44 7.37 -15.70
N GLY A 188 -30.58 6.46 -16.67
CA GLY A 188 -31.09 5.11 -16.44
C GLY A 188 -31.85 4.52 -17.62
N TYR A 189 -32.38 3.30 -17.44
CA TYR A 189 -33.29 2.72 -18.44
C TYR A 189 -34.64 3.41 -18.39
N ARG A 190 -35.19 3.70 -19.58
CA ARG A 190 -36.52 4.30 -19.76
C ARG A 190 -37.12 3.92 -21.10
N ILE A 191 -38.41 4.16 -21.28
CA ILE A 191 -39.04 4.10 -22.61
C ILE A 191 -38.64 5.34 -23.41
N HIS A 192 -37.92 5.16 -24.52
CA HIS A 192 -37.50 6.25 -25.39
C HIS A 192 -38.71 6.98 -25.99
N PRO A 193 -38.82 8.32 -25.88
CA PRO A 193 -40.04 9.06 -26.22
C PRO A 193 -40.43 8.96 -27.69
N ILE A 194 -39.42 8.86 -28.56
CA ILE A 194 -39.60 8.73 -30.03
C ILE A 194 -39.75 7.27 -30.46
N TYR A 195 -38.81 6.40 -30.10
CA TYR A 195 -38.82 4.99 -30.55
C TYR A 195 -39.78 4.07 -29.78
N LYS A 196 -40.31 4.51 -28.63
CA LYS A 196 -41.18 3.72 -27.74
C LYS A 196 -40.59 2.37 -27.32
N LYS A 197 -39.27 2.29 -27.22
CA LYS A 197 -38.51 1.10 -26.79
C LYS A 197 -37.74 1.41 -25.51
N ARG A 198 -37.51 0.39 -24.69
CA ARG A 198 -36.65 0.51 -23.50
C ARG A 198 -35.20 0.74 -23.95
N ILE A 199 -34.66 1.92 -23.66
CA ILE A 199 -33.31 2.35 -24.03
C ILE A 199 -32.65 2.97 -22.80
N PHE A 200 -31.33 2.79 -22.69
CA PHE A 200 -30.55 3.41 -21.64
C PHE A 200 -30.26 4.88 -21.96
N HIS A 201 -30.66 5.77 -21.06
CA HIS A 201 -30.39 7.18 -21.10
C HIS A 201 -29.11 7.50 -20.34
N SER A 202 -28.10 7.97 -21.07
CA SER A 202 -26.76 8.11 -20.53
C SER A 202 -26.41 9.51 -20.01
N GLY A 203 -27.42 10.32 -19.69
CA GLY A 203 -27.27 11.68 -19.22
C GLY A 203 -28.50 12.17 -18.46
N LEU A 204 -28.60 13.48 -18.31
CA LEU A 204 -29.77 14.20 -17.81
C LEU A 204 -30.29 15.15 -18.88
N ASP A 205 -31.61 15.27 -18.99
CA ASP A 205 -32.24 16.23 -19.88
C ASP A 205 -32.80 17.40 -19.05
N PHE A 206 -32.33 18.61 -19.34
CA PHE A 206 -32.78 19.84 -18.69
C PHE A 206 -33.74 20.59 -19.59
N SER A 207 -35.00 20.68 -19.18
CA SER A 207 -36.01 21.45 -19.92
C SER A 207 -35.83 22.94 -19.69
N ALA A 208 -35.53 23.68 -20.75
CA ALA A 208 -35.34 25.12 -20.73
C ALA A 208 -35.74 25.73 -22.09
N PRO A 209 -36.16 27.01 -22.12
CA PRO A 209 -36.45 27.71 -23.38
C PRO A 209 -35.28 27.68 -24.37
N SER A 210 -35.60 27.66 -25.66
CA SER A 210 -34.59 27.78 -26.72
C SER A 210 -33.89 29.14 -26.62
N GLY A 211 -32.56 29.14 -26.59
CA GLY A 211 -31.73 30.33 -26.37
C GLY A 211 -31.20 30.49 -24.95
N THR A 212 -31.65 29.70 -23.97
CA THR A 212 -31.09 29.71 -22.61
C THR A 212 -29.57 29.46 -22.63
N PRO A 213 -28.75 30.25 -21.92
CA PRO A 213 -27.30 30.02 -21.84
C PRO A 213 -26.94 28.64 -21.28
N ILE A 214 -25.92 28.02 -21.86
CA ILE A 214 -25.31 26.78 -21.38
C ILE A 214 -23.90 27.09 -20.90
N TYR A 215 -23.54 26.59 -19.72
CA TYR A 215 -22.25 26.83 -19.08
C TYR A 215 -21.39 25.57 -19.02
N ALA A 216 -20.07 25.73 -19.14
CA ALA A 216 -19.10 24.67 -18.87
C ALA A 216 -19.12 24.32 -17.38
N THR A 217 -19.26 23.04 -17.06
CA THR A 217 -19.45 22.58 -15.68
C THR A 217 -18.15 22.37 -14.91
N GLY A 218 -17.01 22.42 -15.63
CA GLY A 218 -15.66 22.38 -15.08
C GLY A 218 -14.66 23.05 -16.03
N ASP A 219 -13.48 23.38 -15.52
CA ASP A 219 -12.36 23.86 -16.32
C ASP A 219 -11.91 22.78 -17.31
N GLY A 220 -11.58 23.16 -18.54
CA GLY A 220 -11.18 22.17 -19.53
C GLY A 220 -10.85 22.71 -20.90
N VAL A 221 -10.75 21.80 -21.86
CA VAL A 221 -10.50 22.09 -23.27
C VAL A 221 -11.60 21.47 -24.11
N VAL A 222 -12.18 22.25 -25.01
CA VAL A 222 -13.19 21.76 -25.96
C VAL A 222 -12.53 20.79 -26.93
N ILE A 223 -12.84 19.50 -26.84
CA ILE A 223 -12.32 18.47 -27.75
C ILE A 223 -13.22 18.26 -28.97
N LYS A 224 -14.49 18.66 -28.87
CA LYS A 224 -15.45 18.58 -29.97
C LYS A 224 -16.42 19.75 -29.92
N ALA A 225 -16.64 20.38 -31.06
CA ALA A 225 -17.70 21.36 -31.29
C ALA A 225 -18.25 21.05 -32.68
N LYS A 226 -19.41 20.39 -32.77
CA LYS A 226 -19.94 19.87 -34.03
C LYS A 226 -21.40 20.26 -34.19
N LYS A 227 -21.74 20.84 -35.34
CA LYS A 227 -23.12 21.01 -35.79
C LYS A 227 -23.60 19.75 -36.52
N SER A 228 -24.82 19.31 -36.24
CA SER A 228 -25.42 18.11 -36.85
C SER A 228 -26.94 18.20 -36.81
N ARG A 229 -27.61 17.63 -37.81
CA ARG A 229 -29.06 17.45 -37.83
C ARG A 229 -29.51 16.10 -37.27
N PHE A 230 -28.58 15.18 -37.00
CA PHE A 230 -28.88 13.81 -36.58
C PHE A 230 -28.34 13.51 -35.17
N GLY A 231 -28.96 12.53 -34.49
CA GLY A 231 -28.57 12.06 -33.16
C GLY A 231 -28.60 13.19 -32.14
N TYR A 232 -27.49 13.39 -31.40
CA TYR A 232 -27.29 14.48 -30.44
C TYR A 232 -27.42 15.92 -31.00
N GLY A 233 -27.60 16.08 -32.32
CA GLY A 233 -27.70 17.41 -32.92
C GLY A 233 -26.39 18.21 -32.78
N ASN A 234 -26.53 19.52 -32.59
CA ASN A 234 -25.38 20.36 -32.28
C ASN A 234 -24.88 20.04 -30.88
N LYS A 235 -23.57 19.81 -30.76
CA LYS A 235 -22.97 19.41 -29.50
C LYS A 235 -21.56 19.92 -29.27
N VAL A 236 -21.25 20.07 -27.99
CA VAL A 236 -19.92 20.35 -27.46
C VAL A 236 -19.50 19.20 -26.56
N VAL A 237 -18.24 18.79 -26.65
CA VAL A 237 -17.61 17.89 -25.67
C VAL A 237 -16.39 18.59 -25.12
N ILE A 238 -16.32 18.68 -23.80
CA ILE A 238 -15.24 19.32 -23.05
C ILE A 238 -14.47 18.22 -22.34
N LYS A 239 -13.16 18.15 -22.58
CA LYS A 239 -12.26 17.30 -21.81
C LYS A 239 -11.71 18.11 -20.66
N HIS A 240 -11.97 17.64 -19.46
CA HIS A 240 -11.47 18.20 -18.22
C HIS A 240 -10.17 17.47 -17.81
N GLY A 241 -9.60 17.87 -16.68
CA GLY A 241 -8.52 17.12 -16.02
C GLY A 241 -9.02 15.82 -15.36
N TYR A 242 -8.08 14.97 -14.94
CA TYR A 242 -8.35 13.85 -14.04
C TYR A 242 -9.43 12.87 -14.54
N GLY A 243 -9.45 12.57 -15.84
CA GLY A 243 -10.35 11.56 -16.41
C GLY A 243 -11.78 12.02 -16.70
N TYR A 244 -12.12 13.28 -16.42
CA TYR A 244 -13.45 13.84 -16.62
C TYR A 244 -13.65 14.38 -18.05
N GLU A 245 -14.79 14.07 -18.66
CA GLU A 245 -15.31 14.73 -19.85
C GLU A 245 -16.81 15.02 -19.70
N THR A 246 -17.30 16.06 -20.35
CA THR A 246 -18.72 16.40 -20.37
C THR A 246 -19.22 16.60 -21.79
N LEU A 247 -20.47 16.22 -22.02
CA LEU A 247 -21.14 16.36 -23.31
C LEU A 247 -22.39 17.22 -23.16
N TYR A 248 -22.54 18.20 -24.05
CA TYR A 248 -23.67 19.12 -24.14
C TYR A 248 -24.29 18.96 -25.52
N ALA A 249 -25.56 18.57 -25.60
CA ALA A 249 -26.24 18.24 -26.86
C ALA A 249 -27.55 19.00 -27.07
N HIS A 250 -28.13 18.83 -28.26
CA HIS A 250 -29.34 19.50 -28.73
C HIS A 250 -29.25 21.03 -28.75
N MET A 251 -28.03 21.58 -28.80
CA MET A 251 -27.76 23.01 -28.70
C MET A 251 -28.33 23.78 -29.90
N LYS A 252 -28.68 25.06 -29.71
CA LYS A 252 -29.03 25.98 -30.80
C LYS A 252 -27.76 26.60 -31.38
N ASN A 253 -27.05 27.37 -30.56
CA ASN A 253 -25.77 27.97 -30.90
C ASN A 253 -24.63 27.29 -30.14
N ILE A 254 -23.47 27.24 -30.77
CA ILE A 254 -22.21 26.83 -30.15
C ILE A 254 -21.30 28.05 -30.19
N ASP A 255 -20.92 28.54 -29.02
CA ASP A 255 -20.15 29.78 -28.86
C ASP A 255 -18.65 29.51 -28.67
N VAL A 256 -18.25 28.23 -28.73
CA VAL A 256 -16.87 27.77 -28.53
C VAL A 256 -16.37 26.91 -29.68
N LYS A 257 -15.05 26.85 -29.87
CA LYS A 257 -14.40 26.06 -30.91
C LYS A 257 -13.52 24.95 -30.33
N ARG A 258 -13.29 23.89 -31.12
CA ARG A 258 -12.34 22.83 -30.77
C ARG A 258 -10.95 23.42 -30.46
N GLY A 259 -10.33 22.97 -29.39
CA GLY A 259 -9.05 23.46 -28.86
C GLY A 259 -9.17 24.64 -27.90
N GLN A 260 -10.34 25.26 -27.76
CA GLN A 260 -10.54 26.38 -26.85
C GLN A 260 -10.50 25.91 -25.39
N ARG A 261 -9.71 26.60 -24.56
CA ARG A 261 -9.78 26.47 -23.10
C ARG A 261 -11.02 27.19 -22.59
N VAL A 262 -11.73 26.54 -21.68
CA VAL A 262 -12.93 27.06 -21.03
C VAL A 262 -12.75 26.98 -19.52
N LYS A 263 -13.32 27.95 -18.81
CA LYS A 263 -13.42 27.93 -17.35
C LYS A 263 -14.79 27.46 -16.91
N ARG A 264 -14.87 26.88 -15.71
CA ARG A 264 -16.14 26.56 -15.06
C ARG A 264 -17.02 27.81 -14.97
N GLY A 265 -18.29 27.66 -15.32
CA GLY A 265 -19.27 28.75 -15.38
C GLY A 265 -19.15 29.62 -16.65
N GLN A 266 -18.21 29.35 -17.55
CA GLN A 266 -18.13 30.07 -18.83
C GLN A 266 -19.25 29.61 -19.77
N GLN A 267 -19.94 30.55 -20.41
CA GLN A 267 -20.94 30.22 -21.44
C GLN A 267 -20.27 29.55 -22.65
N ILE A 268 -20.85 28.45 -23.12
CA ILE A 268 -20.36 27.65 -24.25
C ILE A 268 -21.34 27.57 -25.42
N GLY A 269 -22.55 28.07 -25.25
CA GLY A 269 -23.61 28.03 -26.26
C GLY A 269 -24.97 28.25 -25.64
N THR A 270 -26.01 27.86 -26.38
CA THR A 270 -27.40 28.02 -25.94
C THR A 270 -28.25 26.79 -26.19
N VAL A 271 -29.26 26.59 -25.35
CA VAL A 271 -30.24 25.51 -25.43
C VAL A 271 -30.98 25.59 -26.76
N GLY A 272 -31.24 24.45 -27.36
CA GLY A 272 -31.95 24.34 -28.63
C GLY A 272 -32.89 23.17 -28.68
N ASN A 273 -33.17 22.72 -29.90
CA ASN A 273 -34.00 21.56 -30.20
C ASN A 273 -33.46 20.86 -31.46
N THR A 274 -32.13 20.76 -31.57
CA THR A 274 -31.48 20.19 -32.77
C THR A 274 -31.24 18.70 -32.63
N GLY A 275 -31.21 17.97 -33.75
CA GLY A 275 -31.05 16.52 -33.72
C GLY A 275 -32.33 15.79 -33.37
N LEU A 276 -32.19 14.65 -32.68
CA LEU A 276 -33.28 13.80 -32.24
C LEU A 276 -33.83 14.32 -30.90
N SER A 277 -34.64 15.36 -30.95
CA SER A 277 -35.22 16.03 -29.78
C SER A 277 -36.69 16.34 -30.02
N THR A 278 -37.54 16.14 -29.00
CA THR A 278 -38.99 16.37 -29.08
C THR A 278 -39.39 17.80 -28.71
N SER A 279 -38.68 18.42 -27.77
CA SER A 279 -38.93 19.78 -27.29
C SER A 279 -37.62 20.45 -26.86
N PRO A 280 -37.57 21.79 -26.70
CA PRO A 280 -36.35 22.47 -26.26
C PRO A 280 -35.84 21.96 -24.91
N HIS A 281 -34.63 21.40 -24.92
CA HIS A 281 -33.92 20.91 -23.74
C HIS A 281 -32.41 20.81 -24.01
N LEU A 282 -31.64 20.69 -22.94
CA LEU A 282 -30.23 20.33 -22.99
C LEU A 282 -30.06 18.89 -22.54
N HIS A 283 -29.50 18.05 -23.38
CA HIS A 283 -28.99 16.74 -22.96
C HIS A 283 -27.55 16.88 -22.48
N TYR A 284 -27.29 16.46 -21.24
CA TYR A 284 -26.02 16.60 -20.55
C TYR A 284 -25.49 15.24 -20.04
N GLU A 285 -24.26 14.90 -20.39
CA GLU A 285 -23.59 13.69 -19.89
C GLU A 285 -22.31 14.03 -19.14
N VAL A 286 -22.01 13.26 -18.10
CA VAL A 286 -20.70 13.23 -17.44
C VAL A 286 -20.05 11.89 -17.76
N ILE A 287 -18.78 11.94 -18.16
CA ILE A 287 -17.97 10.79 -18.53
C ILE A 287 -16.75 10.80 -17.62
N LYS A 288 -16.54 9.74 -16.83
CA LYS A 288 -15.37 9.53 -15.99
C LYS A 288 -14.64 8.28 -16.48
N ASP A 289 -13.37 8.41 -16.83
CA ASP A 289 -12.51 7.33 -17.32
C ASP A 289 -13.17 6.52 -18.45
N LYS A 290 -13.73 7.25 -19.43
CA LYS A 290 -14.44 6.74 -20.61
C LYS A 290 -15.77 6.03 -20.33
N LYS A 291 -16.24 6.00 -19.07
CA LYS A 291 -17.55 5.47 -18.69
C LYS A 291 -18.52 6.62 -18.45
N LYS A 292 -19.72 6.52 -19.03
CA LYS A 292 -20.80 7.47 -18.75
C LYS A 292 -21.31 7.20 -17.34
N VAL A 293 -21.45 8.25 -16.54
CA VAL A 293 -21.87 8.18 -15.14
C VAL A 293 -23.07 9.08 -14.92
N ASN A 294 -23.82 8.83 -13.84
CA ASN A 294 -25.00 9.63 -13.52
C ASN A 294 -24.57 11.07 -13.15
N PRO A 295 -24.96 12.10 -13.93
CA PRO A 295 -24.54 13.48 -13.68
C PRO A 295 -25.04 14.07 -12.36
N ILE A 296 -26.11 13.52 -11.78
CA ILE A 296 -26.74 14.03 -10.55
C ILE A 296 -25.74 14.12 -9.38
N TYR A 297 -24.78 13.20 -9.31
CA TYR A 297 -23.82 13.10 -8.20
C TYR A 297 -22.79 14.23 -8.18
N TYR A 298 -22.78 15.08 -9.21
CA TYR A 298 -21.81 16.17 -9.34
C TYR A 298 -22.38 17.55 -8.97
N PHE A 299 -23.69 17.70 -8.75
CA PHE A 299 -24.30 19.02 -8.54
C PHE A 299 -24.29 19.53 -7.09
N PHE A 300 -23.52 18.90 -6.20
CA PHE A 300 -23.54 19.17 -4.76
C PHE A 300 -23.04 20.57 -4.37
N ASN A 301 -22.25 21.25 -5.22
CA ASN A 301 -21.72 22.58 -4.88
C ASN A 301 -22.71 23.73 -5.12
N ASP A 302 -23.73 23.51 -5.97
CA ASP A 302 -24.64 24.57 -6.40
C ASP A 302 -26.00 24.54 -5.68
N MET A 303 -26.25 23.53 -4.85
CA MET A 303 -27.56 23.31 -4.24
C MET A 303 -27.48 23.24 -2.73
N SER A 304 -28.57 23.62 -2.06
CA SER A 304 -28.73 23.31 -0.64
C SER A 304 -28.76 21.78 -0.45
N ILE A 305 -28.38 21.32 0.74
CA ILE A 305 -28.40 19.89 1.07
C ILE A 305 -29.80 19.30 0.88
N GLU A 306 -30.84 20.08 1.22
CA GLU A 306 -32.24 19.68 1.07
C GLU A 306 -32.62 19.51 -0.41
N ASP A 307 -32.29 20.49 -1.25
CA ASP A 307 -32.56 20.44 -2.69
C ASP A 307 -31.83 19.28 -3.37
N TYR A 308 -30.58 19.03 -2.98
CA TYR A 308 -29.79 17.92 -3.48
C TYR A 308 -30.41 16.56 -3.12
N ASN A 309 -30.84 16.39 -1.87
CA ASN A 309 -31.52 15.17 -1.44
C ASN A 309 -32.86 14.98 -2.18
N ASN A 310 -33.65 16.03 -2.33
CA ASN A 310 -34.90 15.99 -3.09
C ASN A 310 -34.67 15.59 -4.56
N LEU A 311 -33.61 16.11 -5.17
CA LEU A 311 -33.21 15.75 -6.52
C LEU A 311 -32.82 14.26 -6.63
N LEU A 312 -32.04 13.76 -5.67
CA LEU A 312 -31.68 12.33 -5.59
C LEU A 312 -32.91 11.44 -5.42
N HIS A 313 -33.85 11.83 -4.55
CA HIS A 313 -35.10 11.10 -4.34
C HIS A 313 -35.96 11.05 -5.61
N THR A 314 -36.09 12.18 -6.32
CA THR A 314 -36.86 12.24 -7.58
C THR A 314 -36.22 11.37 -8.66
N GLY A 315 -34.89 11.45 -8.80
CA GLY A 315 -34.16 10.60 -9.73
C GLY A 315 -34.18 9.10 -9.38
N ALA A 316 -34.39 8.74 -8.10
CA ALA A 316 -34.57 7.36 -7.67
C ALA A 316 -36.02 6.87 -7.85
N SER A 317 -37.02 7.72 -7.58
CA SER A 317 -38.44 7.38 -7.73
C SER A 317 -38.82 7.17 -9.20
N GLU A 318 -38.26 7.95 -10.12
CA GLU A 318 -38.47 7.74 -11.55
C GLU A 318 -37.88 6.41 -12.05
N LYS A 319 -36.84 5.87 -11.37
CA LYS A 319 -36.35 4.50 -11.61
C LYS A 319 -37.27 3.43 -11.03
N GLY A 320 -37.95 3.73 -9.92
CA GLY A 320 -38.86 2.81 -9.22
C GLY A 320 -40.25 2.72 -9.83
N ALA A 321 -40.72 3.79 -10.48
CA ALA A 321 -42.06 3.86 -11.07
C ALA A 321 -42.26 2.95 -12.30
N GLU A 322 -41.20 2.42 -12.92
CA GLU A 322 -41.29 1.48 -14.05
C GLU A 322 -41.33 -0.01 -13.64
N HIS A 323 -41.42 -0.33 -12.34
CA HIS A 323 -41.56 -1.72 -11.85
C HIS A 323 -43.01 -2.17 -11.61
N ILE A 324 -43.99 -1.30 -11.86
CA ILE A 324 -45.41 -1.64 -11.83
C ILE A 324 -46.01 -1.20 -13.16
N LEU A 325 -46.09 -2.12 -14.12
CA LEU A 325 -47.20 -2.37 -15.05
C LEU A 325 -46.80 -3.44 -16.08
#